data_AF-A0A7K7CJL0-F1
#
_entry.id   AF-A0A7K7CJL0-F1
#
_cell.length_a   1.000
_cell.length_b   1.000
_cell.length_c   1.000
_cell.angle_alpha   90.00
_cell.angle_beta   90.00
_cell.angle_gamma   90.00
#
_symmetry.space_group_name_H-M   'P 1'
#
loop_
_entity.id
_entity.type
_entity.pdbx_description
1 polymer ?
#
loop_
_entity_poly.entity_id
_entity_poly.type
_entity_poly.pdbx_seq_one_letter_code
_entity_poly.pdbx_strand_id
1 'polypeptide(L)'
;MAQQRRVQLSTQRPTSTVCVLGTELSLDVCGSAPKGAVSFHAQGTPGVRLWVVHDAQSVKLPSSVCRWPLAPGPELLLAMDSLSKDVGDEKVRISYFREAGAVPAGRALLYLTCVEVSLDADVNRSGAVSRTLLDKTTWTWGPEGHGAVLLVNCDRDDPGAEGLDSQDSAVRSYDDLKDMSQLLLRTRGPHPIFAGHRLLLHVDFGDADKVGVFYGGSSAALGEFRHVLGGPKLAYSVRPGRHQHESVFYVEGLAFPDVGFSGLVSFHATLLESPDKGLPETPIFTDTVVLRVAPWIMTPNTAAPLEVFVCGVDDNEAFVAAVAALAERAQCPLTVCPPPQNRQDRWIQDELEFGYIQAPHKTFPVVFDSPRDRGLKDFPVRSILGPDFGYVARQAPEGASSLDSFGNLEVSPPVTVWGKEYPLGRILIGSSFPRLGGRRMAKAVRDFLVAQKVQAPVELFSDWLQVGHVDEFLTFVPAPDRKGFRLLLASPSACYQLLREKQEEGFGEAAMFQGLEKVPKPTINEILANEGLRRFNDYAQ
;
A
#
# COMPACT_ATOMS: atom_id res chain seq x y z
N MET A 1 -23.68 7.02 6.81
CA MET A 1 -24.19 7.62 8.06
C MET A 1 -23.67 6.78 9.20
N ALA A 2 -22.94 7.36 10.16
CA ALA A 2 -22.54 6.63 11.35
C ALA A 2 -23.81 6.10 12.03
N GLN A 3 -23.87 4.80 12.32
CA GLN A 3 -25.01 4.20 13.00
C GLN A 3 -25.14 4.86 14.39
N GLN A 4 -26.17 5.68 14.59
CA GLN A 4 -26.50 6.20 15.91
C GLN A 4 -26.98 5.03 16.79
N ARG A 5 -26.22 4.73 17.84
CA ARG A 5 -26.56 3.64 18.77
C ARG A 5 -27.80 4.03 19.59
N ARG A 6 -28.85 3.21 19.52
CA ARG A 6 -30.07 3.38 20.31
C ARG A 6 -29.95 2.64 21.65
N VAL A 7 -30.13 3.37 22.75
CA VAL A 7 -30.09 2.86 24.12
C VAL A 7 -31.51 2.65 24.62
N GLN A 8 -31.80 1.41 25.01
CA GLN A 8 -33.05 1.04 25.65
C GLN A 8 -33.04 1.45 27.12
N LEU A 9 -34.07 2.17 27.55
CA LEU A 9 -34.21 2.59 28.94
C LEU A 9 -34.98 1.53 29.75
N SER A 10 -35.11 1.75 31.06
CA SER A 10 -36.04 0.98 31.89
C SER A 10 -36.53 1.82 33.07
N THR A 11 -37.82 1.74 33.37
CA THR A 11 -38.41 2.33 34.58
C THR A 11 -38.40 1.39 35.78
N GLN A 12 -38.01 0.12 35.57
CA GLN A 12 -37.97 -0.89 36.64
C GLN A 12 -36.59 -0.96 37.30
N ARG A 13 -35.53 -0.85 36.50
CA ARG A 13 -34.14 -0.86 36.96
C ARG A 13 -33.35 0.23 36.27
N PRO A 14 -32.33 0.82 36.93
CA PRO A 14 -31.44 1.73 36.26
C PRO A 14 -30.71 1.03 35.11
N THR A 15 -30.43 1.78 34.06
CA THR A 15 -29.64 1.34 32.90
C THR A 15 -28.26 1.97 32.97
N SER A 16 -27.23 1.28 32.52
CA SER A 16 -25.87 1.82 32.36
C SER A 16 -25.40 1.60 30.94
N THR A 17 -24.71 2.57 30.35
CA THR A 17 -24.11 2.43 29.02
C THR A 17 -22.81 3.22 28.91
N VAL A 18 -21.97 2.82 27.95
CA VAL A 18 -20.81 3.58 27.51
C VAL A 18 -21.19 4.53 26.38
N CYS A 19 -20.64 5.75 26.43
CA CYS A 19 -20.65 6.73 25.35
C CYS A 19 -19.21 6.92 24.88
N VAL A 20 -18.94 6.78 23.58
CA VAL A 20 -17.61 7.09 23.05
C VAL A 20 -17.53 8.59 22.74
N LEU A 21 -16.43 9.24 23.13
CA LEU A 21 -16.23 10.66 22.92
C LEU A 21 -16.36 11.01 21.43
N GLY A 22 -17.12 12.06 21.12
CA GLY A 22 -17.40 12.46 19.73
C GLY A 22 -18.52 11.68 19.04
N THR A 23 -19.18 10.75 19.73
CA THR A 23 -20.37 10.04 19.22
C THR A 23 -21.66 10.52 19.88
N GLU A 24 -22.78 10.18 19.25
CA GLU A 24 -24.12 10.47 19.74
C GLU A 24 -24.87 9.18 20.04
N LEU A 25 -25.65 9.18 21.12
CA LEU A 25 -26.58 8.10 21.47
C LEU A 25 -28.02 8.58 21.33
N SER A 26 -28.88 7.70 20.81
CA SER A 26 -30.33 7.91 20.79
C SER A 26 -30.99 7.16 21.94
N LEU A 27 -31.91 7.80 22.66
CA LEU A 27 -32.59 7.20 23.81
C LEU A 27 -34.00 6.74 23.43
N ASP A 28 -34.32 5.47 23.70
CA ASP A 28 -35.68 4.96 23.53
C ASP A 28 -36.61 5.39 24.69
N VAL A 29 -37.10 6.62 24.59
CA VAL A 29 -38.04 7.18 25.56
C VAL A 29 -39.43 6.55 25.49
N CYS A 30 -39.84 6.06 24.32
CA CYS A 30 -41.18 5.47 24.15
C CYS A 30 -41.24 4.04 24.68
N GLY A 31 -40.23 3.21 24.40
CA GLY A 31 -40.19 1.80 24.79
C GLY A 31 -40.26 1.58 26.31
N SER A 32 -39.87 2.59 27.09
CA SER A 32 -39.85 2.53 28.57
C SER A 32 -40.98 3.29 29.24
N ALA A 33 -41.91 3.88 28.48
CA ALA A 33 -42.95 4.71 29.05
C ALA A 33 -43.97 3.87 29.86
N PRO A 34 -44.29 4.25 31.11
CA PRO A 34 -45.35 3.60 31.88
C PRO A 34 -46.71 3.73 31.18
N LYS A 35 -47.60 2.74 31.38
CA LYS A 35 -48.95 2.76 30.80
C LYS A 35 -49.69 4.06 31.17
N GLY A 36 -50.20 4.73 30.14
CA GLY A 36 -50.94 5.99 30.23
C GLY A 36 -50.09 7.26 30.34
N ALA A 37 -48.76 7.18 30.20
CA ALA A 37 -47.92 8.35 30.06
C ALA A 37 -48.11 8.98 28.67
N VAL A 38 -48.21 10.31 28.60
CA VAL A 38 -48.43 11.09 27.37
C VAL A 38 -47.30 12.09 27.10
N SER A 39 -46.45 12.38 28.10
CA SER A 39 -45.31 13.29 27.95
C SER A 39 -44.13 12.88 28.82
N PHE A 40 -42.93 13.37 28.49
CA PHE A 40 -41.71 13.14 29.25
C PHE A 40 -40.92 14.43 29.48
N HIS A 41 -40.08 14.40 30.51
CA HIS A 41 -39.07 15.42 30.80
C HIS A 41 -37.72 14.73 30.96
N ALA A 42 -36.69 15.24 30.28
CA ALA A 42 -35.33 14.74 30.34
C ALA A 42 -34.41 15.75 31.03
N GLN A 43 -33.58 15.27 31.95
CA GLN A 43 -32.57 16.07 32.62
C GLN A 43 -31.27 15.30 32.73
N GLY A 44 -30.16 15.92 32.32
CA GLY A 44 -28.82 15.39 32.43
C GLY A 44 -28.02 16.08 33.52
N THR A 45 -26.95 15.43 33.95
CA THR A 45 -25.85 16.07 34.70
C THR A 45 -25.04 17.01 33.79
N PRO A 46 -24.20 17.91 34.34
CA PRO A 46 -23.52 18.95 33.54
C PRO A 46 -22.60 18.43 32.43
N GLY A 47 -22.05 17.22 32.54
CA GLY A 47 -21.19 16.62 31.52
C GLY A 47 -21.93 16.03 30.32
N VAL A 48 -23.27 16.08 30.31
CA VAL A 48 -24.12 15.51 29.26
C VAL A 48 -24.83 16.61 28.48
N ARG A 49 -24.60 16.66 27.18
CA ARG A 49 -25.42 17.46 26.26
C ARG A 49 -26.63 16.65 25.85
N LEU A 50 -27.82 17.21 26.01
CA LEU A 50 -29.10 16.60 25.64
C LEU A 50 -29.84 17.50 24.66
N TRP A 51 -30.47 16.93 23.65
CA TRP A 51 -31.38 17.65 22.77
C TRP A 51 -32.47 16.73 22.23
N VAL A 52 -33.62 17.32 21.92
CA VAL A 52 -34.73 16.64 21.27
C VAL A 52 -34.77 17.04 19.81
N VAL A 53 -34.83 16.07 18.91
CA VAL A 53 -35.10 16.27 17.49
C VAL A 53 -36.58 16.03 17.24
N HIS A 54 -37.30 17.04 16.77
CA HIS A 54 -38.74 16.98 16.48
C HIS A 54 -39.06 17.85 15.26
N ASP A 55 -39.82 17.35 14.29
CA ASP A 55 -40.20 18.07 13.06
C ASP A 55 -39.01 18.78 12.37
N ALA A 56 -37.89 18.07 12.22
CA ALA A 56 -36.63 18.56 11.66
C ALA A 56 -35.95 19.72 12.44
N GLN A 57 -36.41 20.04 13.65
CA GLN A 57 -35.77 20.99 14.54
C GLN A 57 -35.06 20.29 15.70
N SER A 58 -33.88 20.80 16.07
CA SER A 58 -33.12 20.33 17.24
C SER A 58 -33.25 21.34 18.40
N VAL A 59 -33.78 20.91 19.54
CA VAL A 59 -33.95 21.75 20.73
C VAL A 59 -33.08 21.25 21.87
N LYS A 60 -32.08 22.04 22.27
CA LYS A 60 -31.16 21.73 23.38
C LYS A 60 -31.85 21.79 24.73
N LEU A 61 -31.51 20.88 25.63
CA LEU A 61 -32.03 20.81 26.99
C LEU A 61 -30.98 21.29 28.01
N PRO A 62 -31.39 22.01 29.08
CA PRO A 62 -32.77 22.41 29.40
C PRO A 62 -33.30 23.50 28.45
N SER A 63 -34.61 23.45 28.16
CA SER A 63 -35.30 24.40 27.27
C SER A 63 -36.52 25.01 27.97
N SER A 64 -37.14 26.03 27.36
CA SER A 64 -38.43 26.57 27.81
C SER A 64 -39.57 25.55 27.72
N VAL A 65 -39.41 24.51 26.88
CA VAL A 65 -40.33 23.38 26.82
C VAL A 65 -40.04 22.44 28.00
N CYS A 66 -40.91 22.48 29.01
CA CYS A 66 -40.75 21.64 30.20
C CYS A 66 -41.07 20.17 29.95
N ARG A 67 -41.99 19.85 29.02
CA ARG A 67 -42.46 18.48 28.75
C ARG A 67 -42.62 18.27 27.25
N TRP A 68 -42.07 17.16 26.77
CA TRP A 68 -42.13 16.75 25.38
C TRP A 68 -43.20 15.66 25.21
N PRO A 69 -43.96 15.63 24.10
CA PRO A 69 -44.94 14.58 23.87
C PRO A 69 -44.27 13.21 23.75
N LEU A 70 -44.90 12.16 24.28
CA LEU A 70 -44.51 10.78 24.03
C LEU A 70 -45.19 10.33 22.74
N ALA A 71 -44.53 10.57 21.61
CA ALA A 71 -44.99 10.22 20.28
C ALA A 71 -43.86 9.57 19.48
N PRO A 72 -44.13 8.94 18.32
CA PRO A 72 -43.09 8.36 17.47
C PRO A 72 -42.15 9.39 16.80
N GLY A 73 -42.48 10.69 16.88
CA GLY A 73 -41.74 11.77 16.21
C GLY A 73 -40.50 12.28 16.98
N PRO A 74 -40.60 12.65 18.27
CA PRO A 74 -39.46 13.18 19.00
C PRO A 74 -38.39 12.13 19.31
N GLU A 75 -37.16 12.38 18.89
CA GLU A 75 -35.98 11.60 19.28
C GLU A 75 -35.15 12.35 20.32
N LEU A 76 -34.87 11.71 21.45
CA LEU A 76 -33.98 12.26 22.47
C LEU A 76 -32.56 11.78 22.22
N LEU A 77 -31.67 12.71 21.86
CA LEU A 77 -30.27 12.45 21.60
C LEU A 77 -29.40 12.97 22.76
N LEU A 78 -28.26 12.33 22.95
CA LEU A 78 -27.24 12.76 23.89
C LEU A 78 -25.82 12.62 23.34
N ALA A 79 -24.93 13.46 23.82
CA ALA A 79 -23.48 13.35 23.64
C ALA A 79 -22.77 13.81 24.92
N MET A 80 -21.51 13.42 25.05
CA MET A 80 -20.63 13.81 26.14
C MET A 80 -19.38 14.48 25.57
N ASP A 81 -18.92 15.56 26.22
CA ASP A 81 -17.79 16.37 25.73
C ASP A 81 -16.49 16.12 26.53
N SER A 82 -16.58 15.38 27.63
CA SER A 82 -15.46 15.09 28.50
C SER A 82 -15.45 13.62 28.92
N LEU A 83 -14.26 13.09 29.11
CA LEU A 83 -14.04 11.75 29.65
C LEU A 83 -14.58 11.62 31.07
N SER A 84 -15.19 10.47 31.37
CA SER A 84 -15.62 10.15 32.73
C SER A 84 -14.40 9.91 33.62
N LYS A 85 -14.49 10.33 34.88
CA LYS A 85 -13.50 10.06 35.93
C LYS A 85 -13.75 8.70 36.57
N ASP A 86 -15.02 8.37 36.76
CA ASP A 86 -15.49 7.13 37.39
C ASP A 86 -16.57 6.47 36.52
N VAL A 87 -16.77 5.17 36.71
CA VAL A 87 -17.83 4.44 36.00
C VAL A 87 -19.21 4.96 36.44
N GLY A 88 -20.01 5.44 35.48
CA GLY A 88 -21.36 5.94 35.74
C GLY A 88 -21.42 7.27 36.49
N ASP A 89 -20.42 8.13 36.34
CA ASP A 89 -20.37 9.44 37.01
C ASP A 89 -21.46 10.41 36.50
N GLU A 90 -21.75 10.36 35.20
CA GLU A 90 -22.77 11.17 34.54
C GLU A 90 -24.10 10.42 34.43
N LYS A 91 -25.22 11.14 34.49
CA LYS A 91 -26.56 10.55 34.58
C LYS A 91 -27.58 11.32 33.77
N VAL A 92 -28.50 10.59 33.16
CA VAL A 92 -29.71 11.14 32.53
C VAL A 92 -30.94 10.57 33.23
N ARG A 93 -31.84 11.45 33.64
CA ARG A 93 -33.11 11.11 34.25
C ARG A 93 -34.24 11.47 33.31
N ILE A 94 -35.05 10.47 32.94
CA ILE A 94 -36.30 10.66 32.19
C ILE A 94 -37.47 10.49 33.15
N SER A 95 -38.32 11.50 33.23
CA SER A 95 -39.55 11.50 34.04
C SER A 95 -40.77 11.49 33.12
N TYR A 96 -41.67 10.52 33.30
CA TYR A 96 -42.87 10.34 32.47
C TYR A 96 -44.11 10.88 33.16
N PHE A 97 -45.03 11.52 32.45
CA PHE A 97 -46.23 12.17 33.01
C PHE A 97 -47.51 11.79 32.26
N ARG A 98 -48.63 11.73 32.99
CA ARG A 98 -49.99 11.59 32.45
C ARG A 98 -50.62 12.96 32.17
N GLU A 99 -51.74 12.99 31.44
CA GLU A 99 -52.40 14.16 30.83
C GLU A 99 -52.79 15.32 31.78
N ALA A 100 -52.72 15.11 33.11
CA ALA A 100 -52.94 16.16 34.12
C ALA A 100 -52.06 16.00 35.39
N GLY A 101 -50.98 15.21 35.33
CA GLY A 101 -50.17 14.89 36.51
C GLY A 101 -49.04 15.91 36.77
N ALA A 102 -48.99 16.48 37.97
CA ALA A 102 -47.80 17.20 38.46
C ALA A 102 -46.67 16.24 38.86
N VAL A 103 -47.02 15.01 39.29
CA VAL A 103 -46.09 13.98 39.73
C VAL A 103 -45.77 13.02 38.58
N PRO A 104 -44.48 12.64 38.37
CA PRO A 104 -44.12 11.63 37.38
C PRO A 104 -44.77 10.27 37.66
N ALA A 105 -45.38 9.65 36.65
CA ALA A 105 -45.92 8.30 36.68
C ALA A 105 -44.84 7.20 36.68
N GLY A 106 -43.61 7.56 36.29
CA GLY A 106 -42.45 6.70 36.36
C GLY A 106 -41.18 7.47 36.04
N ARG A 107 -40.03 6.91 36.41
CA ARG A 107 -38.72 7.49 36.12
C ARG A 107 -37.81 6.41 35.57
N ALA A 108 -37.11 6.71 34.48
CA ALA A 108 -35.98 5.92 34.02
C ALA A 108 -34.69 6.67 34.34
N LEU A 109 -33.69 5.94 34.83
CA LEU A 109 -32.37 6.47 35.17
C LEU A 109 -31.32 5.77 34.31
N LEU A 110 -30.54 6.56 33.58
CA LEU A 110 -29.42 6.11 32.76
C LEU A 110 -28.12 6.63 33.37
N TYR A 111 -27.19 5.73 33.66
CA TYR A 111 -25.82 6.03 34.03
C TYR A 111 -24.93 5.97 32.79
N LEU A 112 -24.06 6.96 32.61
CA LEU A 112 -23.20 7.11 31.46
C LEU A 112 -21.74 7.04 31.88
N THR A 113 -20.93 6.34 31.09
CA THR A 113 -19.47 6.38 31.20
C THR A 113 -18.89 6.81 29.85
N CYS A 114 -18.22 7.97 29.82
CA CYS A 114 -17.56 8.46 28.62
C CYS A 114 -16.13 7.92 28.51
N VAL A 115 -15.82 7.31 27.37
CA VAL A 115 -14.49 6.80 27.03
C VAL A 115 -14.04 7.35 25.69
N GLU A 116 -12.74 7.41 25.46
CA GLU A 116 -12.14 7.70 24.16
C GLU A 116 -11.53 6.40 23.64
N VAL A 117 -11.88 6.06 22.40
CA VAL A 117 -11.31 4.96 21.62
C VAL A 117 -11.03 5.51 20.24
N SER A 118 -9.76 5.56 19.84
CA SER A 118 -9.34 6.04 18.51
C SER A 118 -8.23 5.15 17.97
N LEU A 119 -8.41 4.63 16.75
CA LEU A 119 -7.38 3.93 16.00
C LEU A 119 -6.78 4.90 15.00
N ASP A 120 -5.49 5.22 15.13
CA ASP A 120 -4.85 6.26 14.32
C ASP A 120 -3.65 5.72 13.54
N ALA A 121 -3.35 6.35 12.39
CA ALA A 121 -2.18 6.07 11.56
C ALA A 121 -1.61 7.39 10.99
N ASP A 122 -0.50 7.32 10.25
CA ASP A 122 0.12 8.47 9.57
C ASP A 122 -0.67 8.90 8.31
N VAL A 123 -1.91 9.37 8.52
CA VAL A 123 -2.87 9.71 7.45
C VAL A 123 -2.45 10.96 6.68
N ASN A 124 -1.70 11.87 7.29
CA ASN A 124 -1.14 13.07 6.67
C ASN A 124 0.24 12.84 6.04
N ARG A 125 0.76 11.60 6.07
CA ARG A 125 2.02 11.19 5.42
C ARG A 125 3.23 12.00 5.89
N SER A 126 3.30 12.27 7.20
CA SER A 126 4.35 13.05 7.86
C SER A 126 5.54 12.20 8.34
N GLY A 127 5.43 10.88 8.27
CA GLY A 127 6.40 9.94 8.83
C GLY A 127 6.13 9.55 10.29
N ALA A 128 5.08 10.11 10.93
CA ALA A 128 4.74 9.80 12.31
C ALA A 128 3.22 9.81 12.56
N VAL A 129 2.75 8.89 13.40
CA VAL A 129 1.32 8.81 13.73
C VAL A 129 0.91 9.98 14.62
N SER A 130 -0.03 10.78 14.15
CA SER A 130 -0.58 11.92 14.88
C SER A 130 -2.11 11.90 14.89
N ARG A 131 -2.73 12.66 15.80
CA ARG A 131 -4.17 12.90 15.73
C ARG A 131 -4.47 13.78 14.54
N THR A 132 -5.52 13.44 13.80
CA THR A 132 -5.91 14.19 12.61
C THR A 132 -7.42 14.43 12.59
N LEU A 133 -7.81 15.50 11.89
CA LEU A 133 -9.21 15.77 11.52
C LEU A 133 -9.55 15.21 10.14
N LEU A 134 -8.56 14.68 9.42
CA LEU A 134 -8.76 14.02 8.14
C LEU A 134 -9.55 12.73 8.32
N ASP A 135 -10.36 12.41 7.32
CA ASP A 135 -11.11 11.15 7.31
C ASP A 135 -10.16 9.97 7.06
N LYS A 136 -9.80 9.30 8.15
CA LYS A 136 -8.93 8.12 8.15
C LYS A 136 -9.59 6.86 7.56
N THR A 137 -10.89 6.89 7.26
CA THR A 137 -11.61 5.78 6.62
C THR A 137 -11.47 5.79 5.09
N THR A 138 -10.81 6.79 4.53
CA THR A 138 -10.59 6.93 3.08
C THR A 138 -9.13 7.14 2.74
N TRP A 139 -8.77 6.79 1.51
CA TRP A 139 -7.44 7.03 0.94
C TRP A 139 -7.57 7.73 -0.41
N THR A 140 -6.84 8.84 -0.60
CA THR A 140 -6.97 9.68 -1.79
C THR A 140 -5.60 10.00 -2.43
N TRP A 141 -5.57 10.05 -3.76
CA TRP A 141 -4.39 10.41 -4.55
C TRP A 141 -4.20 11.94 -4.61
N GLY A 142 -2.95 12.36 -4.88
CA GLY A 142 -2.60 13.75 -5.15
C GLY A 142 -1.90 14.44 -3.97
N PRO A 143 -1.43 15.68 -4.18
CA PRO A 143 -0.68 16.44 -3.17
C PRO A 143 -1.51 16.79 -1.93
N GLU A 144 -2.80 17.06 -2.12
CA GLU A 144 -3.77 17.27 -1.03
C GLU A 144 -4.43 15.95 -0.57
N GLY A 145 -3.95 14.83 -1.10
CA GLY A 145 -4.47 13.51 -0.78
C GLY A 145 -4.01 13.04 0.59
N HIS A 146 -4.82 12.19 1.21
CA HIS A 146 -4.60 11.67 2.56
C HIS A 146 -4.75 10.14 2.61
N GLY A 147 -4.42 9.57 3.75
CA GLY A 147 -4.43 8.14 4.01
C GLY A 147 -3.02 7.59 4.17
N ALA A 148 -2.86 6.67 5.11
CA ALA A 148 -1.58 6.09 5.46
C ALA A 148 -1.06 5.13 4.38
N VAL A 149 0.26 4.94 4.34
CA VAL A 149 0.95 4.11 3.34
C VAL A 149 1.63 2.96 4.06
N LEU A 150 1.56 1.76 3.49
CA LEU A 150 2.12 0.52 4.00
C LEU A 150 3.18 -0.01 3.03
N LEU A 151 4.38 -0.38 3.51
CA LEU A 151 5.36 -1.08 2.68
C LEU A 151 5.09 -2.59 2.66
N VAL A 152 5.44 -3.24 1.56
CA VAL A 152 5.56 -4.70 1.56
C VAL A 152 6.91 -5.05 2.18
N ASN A 153 6.92 -5.85 3.24
CA ASN A 153 8.13 -6.24 3.97
C ASN A 153 8.86 -7.36 3.22
N CYS A 154 9.52 -6.99 2.14
CA CYS A 154 10.01 -7.90 1.10
C CYS A 154 11.53 -7.99 1.02
N ASP A 155 12.23 -7.43 1.99
CA ASP A 155 13.66 -7.53 2.21
C ASP A 155 13.97 -8.58 3.30
N ARG A 156 15.22 -8.59 3.77
CA ARG A 156 15.70 -9.54 4.77
C ARG A 156 16.68 -8.86 5.72
N ASP A 157 16.17 -8.33 6.82
CA ASP A 157 16.95 -7.65 7.85
C ASP A 157 17.66 -8.61 8.81
N ASP A 158 17.16 -9.83 8.98
CA ASP A 158 17.87 -10.87 9.72
C ASP A 158 18.79 -11.68 8.77
N PRO A 159 20.13 -11.51 8.86
CA PRO A 159 21.05 -12.27 8.02
C PRO A 159 21.02 -13.79 8.30
N GLY A 160 20.45 -14.22 9.42
CA GLY A 160 20.22 -15.63 9.75
C GLY A 160 18.95 -16.24 9.15
N ALA A 161 18.08 -15.44 8.53
CA ALA A 161 16.82 -15.90 7.95
C ALA A 161 17.01 -16.52 6.55
N GLU A 162 16.23 -17.56 6.26
CA GLU A 162 16.24 -18.25 4.95
C GLU A 162 15.41 -17.53 3.87
N GLY A 163 14.48 -16.65 4.26
CA GLY A 163 13.51 -16.01 3.38
C GLY A 163 13.30 -14.52 3.66
N LEU A 164 12.22 -13.97 3.09
CA LEU A 164 11.81 -12.58 3.34
C LEU A 164 11.23 -12.45 4.75
N ASP A 165 11.32 -11.27 5.35
CA ASP A 165 10.76 -11.03 6.70
C ASP A 165 9.23 -11.27 6.74
N SER A 166 8.50 -10.93 5.68
CA SER A 166 7.06 -11.22 5.52
C SER A 166 6.68 -12.70 5.41
N GLN A 167 7.63 -13.64 5.31
CA GLN A 167 7.31 -15.06 5.14
C GLN A 167 7.05 -15.80 6.45
N ASP A 168 7.25 -15.15 7.60
CA ASP A 168 6.91 -15.76 8.88
C ASP A 168 6.07 -14.84 9.79
N SER A 169 6.24 -14.95 11.10
CA SER A 169 5.42 -14.27 12.08
C SER A 169 6.27 -13.86 13.29
N ALA A 170 7.57 -13.65 13.08
CA ALA A 170 8.52 -13.29 14.11
C ALA A 170 9.28 -12.02 13.71
N VAL A 171 9.26 -11.03 14.61
CA VAL A 171 10.13 -9.85 14.49
C VAL A 171 11.49 -10.21 15.07
N ARG A 172 12.52 -10.25 14.22
CA ARG A 172 13.89 -10.66 14.63
C ARG A 172 14.89 -9.52 14.65
N SER A 173 14.59 -8.41 13.99
CA SER A 173 15.44 -7.23 13.92
C SER A 173 14.68 -5.97 14.34
N TYR A 174 15.41 -4.96 14.83
CA TYR A 174 14.84 -3.62 14.98
C TYR A 174 14.75 -2.89 13.65
N ASP A 175 15.52 -3.32 12.65
CA ASP A 175 15.46 -2.76 11.30
C ASP A 175 14.14 -3.17 10.61
N ASP A 176 13.69 -4.41 10.82
CA ASP A 176 12.39 -4.93 10.36
C ASP A 176 11.20 -4.09 10.88
N LEU A 177 11.27 -3.64 12.14
CA LEU A 177 10.26 -2.72 12.69
C LEU A 177 10.24 -1.34 12.00
N LYS A 178 11.30 -0.94 11.30
CA LYS A 178 11.36 0.34 10.56
C LYS A 178 10.72 0.23 9.18
N ASP A 179 10.56 -0.97 8.62
CA ASP A 179 9.75 -1.22 7.41
C ASP A 179 8.26 -1.17 7.68
N MET A 180 7.89 -1.41 8.94
CA MET A 180 6.51 -1.49 9.35
C MET A 180 5.89 -0.11 9.59
N SER A 181 4.65 0.04 9.13
CA SER A 181 3.82 1.20 9.44
C SER A 181 3.19 1.06 10.81
N GLN A 182 3.06 2.16 11.55
CA GLN A 182 2.46 2.12 12.88
C GLN A 182 0.94 2.35 12.85
N LEU A 183 0.22 1.52 13.61
CA LEU A 183 -1.15 1.79 14.05
C LEU A 183 -1.14 2.10 15.55
N LEU A 184 -1.79 3.18 15.95
CA LEU A 184 -1.83 3.64 17.32
C LEU A 184 -3.26 3.61 17.86
N LEU A 185 -3.52 2.69 18.78
CA LEU A 185 -4.80 2.59 19.45
C LEU A 185 -4.77 3.37 20.76
N ARG A 186 -5.51 4.48 20.80
CA ARG A 186 -5.66 5.35 21.97
C ARG A 186 -6.91 5.00 22.73
N THR A 187 -6.77 4.72 24.02
CA THR A 187 -7.87 4.37 24.93
C THR A 187 -7.79 5.17 26.21
N ARG A 188 -8.81 5.97 26.52
CA ARG A 188 -8.89 6.76 27.76
C ARG A 188 -10.27 6.66 28.40
N GLY A 189 -10.31 6.68 29.72
CA GLY A 189 -11.53 6.52 30.52
C GLY A 189 -11.26 5.69 31.78
N PRO A 190 -12.28 5.47 32.63
CA PRO A 190 -12.13 4.74 33.88
C PRO A 190 -11.86 3.26 33.62
N HIS A 191 -10.66 2.78 33.98
CA HIS A 191 -10.19 1.42 33.70
C HIS A 191 -11.17 0.28 34.06
N PRO A 192 -11.97 0.33 35.15
CA PRO A 192 -12.93 -0.72 35.46
C PRO A 192 -13.98 -0.98 34.36
N ILE A 193 -14.24 -0.02 33.46
CA ILE A 193 -15.21 -0.19 32.37
C ILE A 193 -14.81 -1.32 31.41
N PHE A 194 -13.50 -1.53 31.22
CA PHE A 194 -12.95 -2.54 30.31
C PHE A 194 -13.01 -3.96 30.86
N ALA A 195 -13.52 -4.16 32.07
CA ALA A 195 -13.84 -5.50 32.59
C ALA A 195 -15.14 -6.06 31.97
N GLY A 196 -16.10 -5.18 31.66
CA GLY A 196 -17.37 -5.53 30.99
C GLY A 196 -17.44 -5.12 29.52
N HIS A 197 -16.41 -4.43 29.02
CA HIS A 197 -16.30 -4.00 27.63
C HIS A 197 -14.96 -4.41 27.06
N ARG A 198 -14.99 -5.23 26.00
CA ARG A 198 -13.79 -5.76 25.37
C ARG A 198 -13.41 -4.90 24.17
N LEU A 199 -12.14 -4.55 24.04
CA LEU A 199 -11.63 -3.86 22.86
C LEU A 199 -10.99 -4.87 21.92
N LEU A 200 -11.48 -4.89 20.68
CA LEU A 200 -11.05 -5.82 19.65
C LEU A 200 -10.42 -5.06 18.49
N LEU A 201 -9.14 -5.32 18.20
CA LEU A 201 -8.51 -4.92 16.95
C LEU A 201 -8.73 -6.05 15.94
N HIS A 202 -9.22 -5.74 14.74
CA HIS A 202 -9.49 -6.75 13.72
C HIS A 202 -9.28 -6.22 12.30
N VAL A 203 -9.14 -7.16 11.37
CA VAL A 203 -8.96 -6.93 9.93
C VAL A 203 -10.00 -7.75 9.17
N ASP A 204 -10.42 -7.24 8.01
CA ASP A 204 -11.33 -7.96 7.14
C ASP A 204 -10.72 -9.28 6.64
N PHE A 205 -11.57 -10.30 6.50
CA PHE A 205 -11.12 -11.63 6.04
C PHE A 205 -10.39 -11.58 4.69
N GLY A 206 -10.82 -10.70 3.77
CA GLY A 206 -10.21 -10.54 2.46
C GLY A 206 -8.84 -9.84 2.47
N ASP A 207 -8.50 -9.16 3.55
CA ASP A 207 -7.23 -8.44 3.72
C ASP A 207 -6.25 -9.20 4.61
N ALA A 208 -6.71 -10.22 5.35
CA ALA A 208 -5.92 -10.92 6.36
C ALA A 208 -4.68 -11.62 5.79
N ASP A 209 -4.72 -12.09 4.55
CA ASP A 209 -3.56 -12.69 3.86
C ASP A 209 -2.68 -11.65 3.12
N LYS A 210 -2.95 -10.35 3.32
CA LYS A 210 -2.20 -9.23 2.74
C LYS A 210 -1.42 -8.43 3.78
N VAL A 211 -1.63 -8.69 5.07
CA VAL A 211 -1.02 -7.92 6.16
C VAL A 211 -0.59 -8.81 7.33
N GLY A 212 0.50 -8.42 7.99
CA GLY A 212 0.91 -8.91 9.29
C GLY A 212 0.88 -7.76 10.30
N VAL A 213 0.44 -8.02 11.53
CA VAL A 213 0.42 -7.01 12.61
C VAL A 213 1.08 -7.56 13.85
N PHE A 214 2.01 -6.78 14.41
CA PHE A 214 2.79 -7.14 15.58
C PHE A 214 2.55 -6.18 16.74
N TYR A 215 2.66 -6.73 17.96
CA TYR A 215 2.48 -5.98 19.19
C TYR A 215 3.46 -6.44 20.27
N GLY A 216 4.29 -5.52 20.76
CA GLY A 216 5.27 -5.75 21.85
C GLY A 216 4.76 -5.43 23.27
N GLY A 217 3.50 -5.00 23.41
CA GLY A 217 2.96 -4.62 24.70
C GLY A 217 3.57 -3.32 25.24
N SER A 218 4.04 -3.37 26.48
CA SER A 218 4.78 -2.27 27.12
C SER A 218 6.30 -2.41 26.99
N SER A 219 6.78 -3.46 26.32
CA SER A 219 8.20 -3.74 26.11
C SER A 219 8.62 -3.34 24.70
N ALA A 220 9.84 -2.83 24.58
CA ALA A 220 10.48 -2.62 23.29
C ALA A 220 11.40 -3.78 22.90
N ALA A 221 11.51 -4.84 23.72
CA ALA A 221 12.38 -5.98 23.43
C ALA A 221 11.81 -6.84 22.29
N LEU A 222 12.63 -7.16 21.28
CA LEU A 222 12.23 -7.94 20.10
C LEU A 222 11.49 -9.24 20.43
N GLY A 223 11.98 -10.01 21.42
CA GLY A 223 11.36 -11.29 21.82
C GLY A 223 9.96 -11.17 22.43
N GLU A 224 9.47 -9.98 22.73
CA GLU A 224 8.11 -9.74 23.25
C GLU A 224 7.11 -9.41 22.13
N PHE A 225 7.56 -9.13 20.91
CA PHE A 225 6.67 -8.87 19.78
C PHE A 225 5.93 -10.13 19.37
N ARG A 226 4.61 -10.05 19.35
CA ARG A 226 3.73 -11.14 18.95
C ARG A 226 2.99 -10.76 17.69
N HIS A 227 2.93 -11.69 16.74
CA HIS A 227 2.02 -11.61 15.61
C HIS A 227 0.57 -11.71 16.12
N VAL A 228 -0.19 -10.62 16.03
CA VAL A 228 -1.55 -10.48 16.59
C VAL A 228 -2.66 -10.51 15.55
N LEU A 229 -2.41 -10.02 14.33
CA LEU A 229 -3.34 -10.12 13.19
C LEU A 229 -2.59 -10.50 11.92
N GLY A 230 -3.23 -11.24 11.03
CA GLY A 230 -2.66 -11.71 9.77
C GLY A 230 -2.86 -13.21 9.57
N GLY A 231 -3.01 -13.64 8.32
CA GLY A 231 -3.34 -15.00 7.91
C GLY A 231 -4.57 -15.53 8.66
N PRO A 232 -4.43 -16.57 9.52
CA PRO A 232 -5.56 -17.12 10.27
C PRO A 232 -6.02 -16.25 11.44
N LYS A 233 -5.26 -15.22 11.85
CA LYS A 233 -5.57 -14.36 13.00
C LYS A 233 -6.33 -13.11 12.55
N LEU A 234 -7.66 -13.18 12.56
CA LEU A 234 -8.51 -12.07 12.11
C LEU A 234 -8.74 -11.00 13.17
N ALA A 235 -8.58 -11.34 14.46
CA ALA A 235 -8.89 -10.44 15.54
C ALA A 235 -8.00 -10.66 16.77
N TYR A 236 -7.73 -9.58 17.49
CA TYR A 236 -6.92 -9.55 18.69
C TYR A 236 -7.61 -8.72 19.78
N SER A 237 -7.74 -9.32 20.98
CA SER A 237 -8.30 -8.62 22.13
C SER A 237 -7.23 -7.76 22.79
N VAL A 238 -7.42 -6.44 22.71
CA VAL A 238 -6.53 -5.47 23.34
C VAL A 238 -6.94 -5.29 24.80
N ARG A 239 -5.96 -5.27 25.70
CA ARG A 239 -6.16 -4.98 27.13
C ARG A 239 -5.58 -3.61 27.46
N PRO A 240 -6.39 -2.56 27.58
CA PRO A 240 -5.91 -1.23 27.95
C PRO A 240 -5.17 -1.27 29.30
N GLY A 241 -3.97 -0.70 29.36
CA GLY A 241 -3.20 -0.62 30.60
C GLY A 241 -3.81 0.40 31.57
N ARG A 242 -3.54 0.26 32.88
CA ARG A 242 -3.99 1.25 33.89
C ARG A 242 -3.34 2.63 33.70
N HIS A 243 -2.09 2.66 33.24
CA HIS A 243 -1.28 3.86 33.04
C HIS A 243 -0.82 4.04 31.58
N GLN A 244 -1.19 3.09 30.71
CA GLN A 244 -0.81 3.10 29.31
C GLN A 244 -2.07 3.37 28.48
N HIS A 245 -2.17 4.60 28.00
CA HIS A 245 -3.31 5.08 27.20
C HIS A 245 -3.16 4.79 25.72
N GLU A 246 -2.00 4.31 25.28
CA GLU A 246 -1.67 4.10 23.88
C GLU A 246 -1.05 2.72 23.67
N SER A 247 -1.55 1.99 22.67
CA SER A 247 -0.99 0.73 22.20
C SER A 247 -0.49 0.90 20.77
N VAL A 248 0.83 0.74 20.57
CA VAL A 248 1.48 0.85 19.27
C VAL A 248 1.55 -0.54 18.64
N PHE A 249 0.98 -0.68 17.47
CA PHE A 249 1.07 -1.88 16.63
C PHE A 249 1.91 -1.56 15.40
N TYR A 250 2.65 -2.55 14.92
CA TYR A 250 3.50 -2.44 13.74
C TYR A 250 2.89 -3.33 12.66
N VAL A 251 2.72 -2.77 11.47
CA VAL A 251 2.01 -3.38 10.34
C VAL A 251 2.95 -3.53 9.17
N GLU A 252 3.04 -4.75 8.65
CA GLU A 252 3.72 -5.06 7.39
C GLU A 252 2.71 -5.43 6.30
N GLY A 253 3.03 -5.09 5.06
CA GLY A 253 2.36 -5.63 3.88
C GLY A 253 2.99 -6.96 3.47
N LEU A 254 2.17 -7.94 3.12
CA LEU A 254 2.59 -9.27 2.67
C LEU A 254 2.46 -9.44 1.15
N ALA A 255 1.79 -8.52 0.48
CA ALA A 255 1.55 -8.58 -0.95
C ALA A 255 1.49 -7.19 -1.58
N PHE A 256 2.11 -7.07 -2.75
CA PHE A 256 1.97 -5.90 -3.62
C PHE A 256 0.57 -5.82 -4.25
N PRO A 257 0.12 -4.63 -4.68
CA PRO A 257 -1.07 -4.50 -5.52
C PRO A 257 -1.02 -5.43 -6.73
N ASP A 258 -2.15 -6.08 -7.04
CA ASP A 258 -2.28 -7.05 -8.14
C ASP A 258 -3.74 -7.08 -8.67
N VAL A 259 -4.06 -7.88 -9.70
CA VAL A 259 -5.40 -7.90 -10.34
C VAL A 259 -6.55 -8.16 -9.36
N GLY A 260 -6.30 -8.93 -8.30
CA GLY A 260 -7.27 -9.21 -7.24
C GLY A 260 -7.14 -8.32 -5.99
N PHE A 261 -6.15 -7.42 -5.95
CA PHE A 261 -5.84 -6.64 -4.75
C PHE A 261 -5.52 -5.19 -5.10
N SER A 262 -6.41 -4.27 -4.73
CA SER A 262 -6.31 -2.85 -5.06
C SER A 262 -5.14 -2.11 -4.40
N GLY A 263 -4.50 -2.76 -3.42
CA GLY A 263 -3.54 -2.20 -2.49
C GLY A 263 -4.17 -1.58 -1.25
N LEU A 264 -5.50 -1.49 -1.13
CA LEU A 264 -6.16 -0.94 0.06
C LEU A 264 -6.43 -2.05 1.08
N VAL A 265 -6.16 -1.77 2.36
CA VAL A 265 -6.45 -2.65 3.49
C VAL A 265 -7.07 -1.86 4.64
N SER A 266 -8.02 -2.46 5.35
CA SER A 266 -8.75 -1.80 6.46
C SER A 266 -8.47 -2.44 7.80
N PHE A 267 -8.23 -1.61 8.81
CA PHE A 267 -8.09 -2.05 10.20
C PHE A 267 -9.15 -1.40 11.07
N HIS A 268 -9.68 -2.17 12.01
CA HIS A 268 -10.82 -1.77 12.82
C HIS A 268 -10.53 -1.96 14.30
N ALA A 269 -10.85 -0.95 15.11
CA ALA A 269 -10.91 -1.06 16.56
C ALA A 269 -12.37 -1.02 17.01
N THR A 270 -12.89 -2.13 17.52
CA THR A 270 -14.29 -2.28 17.94
C THR A 270 -14.40 -2.45 19.44
N LEU A 271 -15.20 -1.61 20.08
CA LEU A 271 -15.59 -1.76 21.47
C LEU A 271 -16.83 -2.64 21.54
N LEU A 272 -16.71 -3.76 22.24
CA LEU A 272 -17.75 -4.77 22.43
C LEU A 272 -18.31 -4.65 23.84
N GLU A 273 -19.64 -4.69 23.97
CA GLU A 273 -20.35 -4.80 25.24
C GLU A 273 -20.72 -6.27 25.48
N SER A 274 -20.41 -6.79 26.67
CA SER A 274 -20.77 -8.15 27.10
C SER A 274 -22.01 -8.08 28.01
N PRO A 275 -23.23 -8.37 27.51
CA PRO A 275 -24.45 -8.04 28.24
C PRO A 275 -24.72 -8.94 29.46
N ASP A 276 -24.09 -10.12 29.56
CA ASP A 276 -23.98 -10.98 30.76
C ASP A 276 -23.14 -12.22 30.39
N LYS A 277 -22.68 -13.02 31.37
CA LYS A 277 -21.95 -14.27 31.08
C LYS A 277 -22.82 -15.23 30.26
N GLY A 278 -22.36 -15.57 29.05
CA GLY A 278 -23.00 -16.57 28.18
C GLY A 278 -23.85 -15.98 27.04
N LEU A 279 -24.02 -14.66 26.97
CA LEU A 279 -24.64 -13.99 25.83
C LEU A 279 -23.58 -13.55 24.80
N PRO A 280 -23.94 -13.48 23.50
CA PRO A 280 -23.03 -12.97 22.48
C PRO A 280 -22.71 -11.49 22.74
N GLU A 281 -21.45 -11.13 22.56
CA GLU A 281 -21.01 -9.75 22.66
C GLU A 281 -21.58 -8.91 21.51
N THR A 282 -21.80 -7.62 21.77
CA THR A 282 -22.37 -6.70 20.78
C THR A 282 -21.43 -5.54 20.50
N PRO A 283 -21.18 -5.18 19.22
CA PRO A 283 -20.39 -4.00 18.88
C PRO A 283 -21.17 -2.73 19.20
N ILE A 284 -20.57 -1.88 20.02
CA ILE A 284 -21.17 -0.60 20.43
C ILE A 284 -20.48 0.61 19.81
N PHE A 285 -19.25 0.42 19.30
CA PHE A 285 -18.49 1.43 18.58
C PHE A 285 -17.41 0.75 17.74
N THR A 286 -17.16 1.27 16.53
CA THR A 286 -16.05 0.84 15.67
C THR A 286 -15.39 2.06 15.06
N ASP A 287 -14.07 2.11 15.16
CA ASP A 287 -13.23 3.08 14.48
C ASP A 287 -12.36 2.36 13.44
N THR A 288 -12.16 2.96 12.27
CA THR A 288 -11.55 2.30 11.10
C THR A 288 -10.47 3.17 10.49
N VAL A 289 -9.36 2.55 10.09
CA VAL A 289 -8.30 3.20 9.30
C VAL A 289 -8.04 2.41 8.04
N VAL A 290 -7.88 3.12 6.92
CA VAL A 290 -7.48 2.55 5.63
C VAL A 290 -6.02 2.89 5.32
N LEU A 291 -5.24 1.87 4.97
CA LEU A 291 -3.88 2.00 4.48
C LEU A 291 -3.82 1.59 3.02
N ARG A 292 -2.86 2.16 2.27
CA ARG A 292 -2.52 1.72 0.92
C ARG A 292 -1.12 1.13 0.87
N VAL A 293 -1.00 -0.10 0.39
CA VAL A 293 0.27 -0.73 0.06
C VAL A 293 0.98 0.06 -1.05
N ALA A 294 2.24 0.41 -0.81
CA ALA A 294 3.08 1.11 -1.76
C ALA A 294 3.28 0.28 -3.03
N PRO A 295 3.17 0.89 -4.22
CA PRO A 295 3.44 0.18 -5.47
C PRO A 295 4.94 -0.05 -5.65
N TRP A 296 5.30 -1.06 -6.44
CA TRP A 296 6.65 -1.17 -7.00
C TRP A 296 6.84 -0.16 -8.13
N ILE A 297 7.96 0.56 -8.13
CA ILE A 297 8.26 1.67 -9.06
C ILE A 297 9.62 1.44 -9.71
N MET A 298 9.65 1.45 -11.03
CA MET A 298 10.86 1.28 -11.85
C MET A 298 11.59 2.61 -12.06
N THR A 299 12.91 2.59 -12.25
CA THR A 299 13.72 3.79 -12.49
C THR A 299 14.13 3.96 -13.96
N PRO A 300 13.92 5.13 -14.60
CA PRO A 300 14.34 5.34 -15.99
C PRO A 300 15.86 5.53 -16.12
N ASN A 301 16.41 5.23 -17.29
CA ASN A 301 17.83 5.44 -17.66
C ASN A 301 18.33 6.90 -17.53
N THR A 302 17.41 7.86 -17.36
CA THR A 302 17.75 9.27 -17.09
C THR A 302 17.99 9.58 -15.61
N ALA A 303 17.70 8.65 -14.70
CA ALA A 303 18.03 8.77 -13.29
C ALA A 303 19.55 8.64 -13.08
N ALA A 304 20.05 9.17 -11.96
CA ALA A 304 21.44 9.02 -11.60
C ALA A 304 21.74 7.54 -11.27
N PRO A 305 22.79 6.93 -11.85
CA PRO A 305 23.15 5.55 -11.55
C PRO A 305 23.72 5.43 -10.14
N LEU A 306 23.29 4.41 -9.39
CA LEU A 306 23.76 4.15 -8.02
C LEU A 306 24.74 2.98 -7.96
N GLU A 307 24.58 1.98 -8.83
CA GLU A 307 25.45 0.83 -8.94
C GLU A 307 25.31 0.20 -10.33
N VAL A 308 26.40 -0.36 -10.85
CA VAL A 308 26.42 -1.11 -12.11
C VAL A 308 26.65 -2.58 -11.82
N PHE A 309 25.78 -3.45 -12.33
CA PHE A 309 25.91 -4.90 -12.22
C PHE A 309 26.38 -5.47 -13.56
N VAL A 310 27.37 -6.37 -13.54
CA VAL A 310 27.86 -7.05 -14.75
C VAL A 310 28.21 -8.51 -14.45
N CYS A 311 27.94 -9.42 -15.38
CA CYS A 311 28.38 -10.81 -15.25
C CYS A 311 29.79 -11.00 -15.84
N GLY A 312 30.71 -11.51 -15.01
CA GLY A 312 31.95 -12.10 -15.50
C GLY A 312 31.68 -13.53 -15.96
N VAL A 313 31.98 -13.83 -17.22
CA VAL A 313 31.85 -15.16 -17.83
C VAL A 313 33.16 -15.50 -18.53
N ASP A 314 33.29 -16.75 -18.99
CA ASP A 314 34.49 -17.15 -19.73
C ASP A 314 34.65 -16.28 -21.00
N ASP A 315 35.88 -15.85 -21.26
CA ASP A 315 36.29 -15.04 -22.42
C ASP A 315 35.72 -13.60 -22.51
N ASN A 316 35.27 -12.99 -21.40
CA ASN A 316 34.78 -11.60 -21.39
C ASN A 316 35.56 -10.62 -20.48
N GLU A 317 36.75 -10.97 -20.03
CA GLU A 317 37.52 -10.19 -19.05
C GLU A 317 37.83 -8.77 -19.54
N ALA A 318 38.15 -8.62 -20.83
CA ALA A 318 38.39 -7.32 -21.44
C ALA A 318 37.14 -6.43 -21.43
N PHE A 319 35.95 -7.01 -21.62
CA PHE A 319 34.68 -6.30 -21.53
C PHE A 319 34.40 -5.85 -20.10
N VAL A 320 34.54 -6.76 -19.11
CA VAL A 320 34.34 -6.42 -17.69
C VAL A 320 35.29 -5.32 -17.24
N ALA A 321 36.56 -5.36 -17.67
CA ALA A 321 37.54 -4.31 -17.38
C ALA A 321 37.15 -2.95 -18.00
N ALA A 322 36.60 -2.94 -19.22
CA ALA A 322 36.12 -1.72 -19.86
C ALA A 322 34.89 -1.13 -19.14
N VAL A 323 33.95 -1.98 -18.71
CA VAL A 323 32.79 -1.56 -17.89
C VAL A 323 33.25 -1.01 -16.55
N ALA A 324 34.25 -1.63 -15.91
CA ALA A 324 34.81 -1.15 -14.66
C ALA A 324 35.43 0.25 -14.80
N ALA A 325 36.21 0.49 -15.87
CA ALA A 325 36.76 1.81 -16.15
C ALA A 325 35.67 2.86 -16.44
N LEU A 326 34.56 2.46 -17.07
CA LEU A 326 33.41 3.33 -17.28
C LEU A 326 32.71 3.67 -15.96
N ALA A 327 32.46 2.68 -15.10
CA ALA A 327 31.84 2.85 -13.79
C ALA A 327 32.70 3.76 -12.90
N GLU A 328 34.03 3.59 -12.89
CA GLU A 328 34.97 4.46 -12.18
C GLU A 328 34.86 5.92 -12.66
N ARG A 329 34.86 6.13 -13.98
CA ARG A 329 34.68 7.48 -14.57
C ARG A 329 33.33 8.11 -14.23
N ALA A 330 32.29 7.28 -14.11
CA ALA A 330 30.95 7.70 -13.72
C ALA A 330 30.79 7.85 -12.18
N GLN A 331 31.83 7.52 -11.41
CA GLN A 331 31.81 7.50 -9.94
C GLN A 331 30.71 6.59 -9.37
N CYS A 332 30.47 5.46 -10.05
CA CYS A 332 29.43 4.51 -9.73
C CYS A 332 30.07 3.18 -9.27
N PRO A 333 29.66 2.63 -8.11
CA PRO A 333 30.02 1.27 -7.69
C PRO A 333 29.78 0.23 -8.79
N LEU A 334 30.64 -0.78 -8.84
CA LEU A 334 30.53 -1.92 -9.75
C LEU A 334 30.44 -3.22 -8.96
N THR A 335 29.40 -4.00 -9.22
CA THR A 335 29.26 -5.37 -8.75
C THR A 335 29.42 -6.36 -9.90
N VAL A 336 30.44 -7.21 -9.80
CA VAL A 336 30.70 -8.27 -10.79
C VAL A 336 30.12 -9.59 -10.26
N CYS A 337 29.13 -10.14 -10.95
CA CYS A 337 28.60 -11.47 -10.67
C CYS A 337 29.53 -12.53 -11.28
N PRO A 338 30.18 -13.39 -10.47
CA PRO A 338 31.18 -14.34 -10.97
C PRO A 338 30.55 -15.63 -11.53
N PRO A 339 31.30 -16.42 -12.34
CA PRO A 339 30.81 -17.66 -12.95
C PRO A 339 30.10 -18.67 -12.03
N PRO A 340 30.54 -18.91 -10.78
CA PRO A 340 29.84 -19.81 -9.88
C PRO A 340 28.42 -19.37 -9.52
N GLN A 341 28.14 -18.05 -9.58
CA GLN A 341 26.83 -17.49 -9.30
C GLN A 341 25.98 -17.37 -10.56
N ASN A 342 26.56 -16.91 -11.68
CA ASN A 342 25.82 -16.72 -12.94
C ASN A 342 25.70 -17.97 -13.81
N ARG A 343 26.47 -19.04 -13.55
CA ARG A 343 26.48 -20.28 -14.34
C ARG A 343 26.73 -20.06 -15.84
N GLN A 344 27.64 -19.14 -16.18
CA GLN A 344 27.97 -18.69 -17.54
C GLN A 344 26.84 -17.93 -18.26
N ASP A 345 25.79 -17.55 -17.54
CA ASP A 345 24.76 -16.66 -18.06
C ASP A 345 25.23 -15.21 -17.97
N ARG A 346 25.35 -14.57 -19.13
CA ARG A 346 25.89 -13.20 -19.24
C ARG A 346 24.81 -12.12 -19.19
N TRP A 347 23.54 -12.51 -19.23
CA TRP A 347 22.42 -11.60 -19.47
C TRP A 347 21.76 -11.16 -18.17
N ILE A 348 22.47 -10.38 -17.35
CA ILE A 348 21.92 -9.88 -16.07
C ILE A 348 20.70 -8.97 -16.27
N GLN A 349 20.67 -8.20 -17.36
CA GLN A 349 19.53 -7.38 -17.77
C GLN A 349 18.25 -8.20 -18.00
N ASP A 350 18.39 -9.47 -18.41
CA ASP A 350 17.23 -10.31 -18.72
C ASP A 350 16.57 -10.88 -17.46
N GLU A 351 17.34 -11.06 -16.38
CA GLU A 351 16.88 -11.78 -15.19
C GLU A 351 16.17 -10.87 -14.18
N LEU A 352 16.60 -9.61 -14.09
CA LEU A 352 16.16 -8.72 -13.01
C LEU A 352 15.95 -7.29 -13.49
N GLU A 353 15.01 -6.61 -12.84
CA GLU A 353 14.72 -5.21 -13.03
C GLU A 353 14.73 -4.52 -11.66
N PHE A 354 15.47 -3.41 -11.55
CA PHE A 354 15.59 -2.68 -10.30
C PHE A 354 14.46 -1.65 -10.19
N GLY A 355 13.68 -1.79 -9.11
CA GLY A 355 12.73 -0.77 -8.70
C GLY A 355 12.91 -0.39 -7.25
N TYR A 356 11.93 0.31 -6.72
CA TYR A 356 11.87 0.70 -5.31
C TYR A 356 10.44 0.77 -4.81
N ILE A 357 10.30 0.75 -3.49
CA ILE A 357 9.06 1.09 -2.79
C ILE A 357 9.30 2.25 -1.84
N GLN A 358 8.26 3.03 -1.57
CA GLN A 358 8.39 4.24 -0.77
C GLN A 358 7.15 4.49 0.09
N ALA A 359 7.40 4.77 1.36
CA ALA A 359 6.47 5.30 2.32
C ALA A 359 7.08 6.55 3.00
N PRO A 360 6.31 7.35 3.73
CA PRO A 360 6.82 8.55 4.40
C PRO A 360 7.95 8.29 5.41
N HIS A 361 7.99 7.08 6.00
CA HIS A 361 8.96 6.72 7.04
C HIS A 361 10.17 5.93 6.51
N LYS A 362 10.07 5.28 5.34
CA LYS A 362 11.13 4.43 4.79
C LYS A 362 11.04 4.28 3.27
N THR A 363 12.19 4.08 2.62
CA THR A 363 12.33 3.86 1.18
C THR A 363 13.49 2.90 0.96
N PHE A 364 13.28 1.87 0.15
CA PHE A 364 14.35 0.94 -0.20
C PHE A 364 14.13 0.32 -1.59
N PRO A 365 15.20 -0.07 -2.29
CA PRO A 365 15.13 -0.74 -3.59
C PRO A 365 14.52 -2.14 -3.48
N VAL A 366 13.81 -2.57 -4.53
CA VAL A 366 13.21 -3.90 -4.63
C VAL A 366 13.50 -4.46 -6.02
N VAL A 367 14.19 -5.59 -6.08
CA VAL A 367 14.41 -6.34 -7.33
C VAL A 367 13.10 -6.98 -7.74
N PHE A 368 12.69 -6.75 -8.98
CA PHE A 368 11.73 -7.59 -9.66
C PHE A 368 12.47 -8.69 -10.43
N ASP A 369 12.25 -9.94 -10.05
CA ASP A 369 12.85 -11.12 -10.66
C ASP A 369 11.95 -11.68 -11.78
N SER A 370 12.57 -11.91 -12.94
CA SER A 370 11.92 -12.38 -14.16
C SER A 370 11.63 -13.87 -14.09
N PRO A 371 10.50 -14.35 -14.64
CA PRO A 371 10.25 -15.79 -14.78
C PRO A 371 11.14 -16.48 -15.83
N ARG A 372 12.19 -15.81 -16.33
CA ARG A 372 13.18 -16.35 -17.28
C ARG A 372 13.87 -17.62 -16.76
N ASP A 373 14.19 -17.67 -15.47
CA ASP A 373 14.64 -18.86 -14.74
C ASP A 373 15.83 -19.64 -15.37
N ARG A 374 16.88 -18.96 -15.85
CA ARG A 374 18.07 -19.62 -16.43
C ARG A 374 19.26 -19.70 -15.45
N GLY A 375 20.45 -19.24 -15.86
CA GLY A 375 21.67 -19.40 -15.06
C GLY A 375 21.68 -18.50 -13.83
N LEU A 376 21.02 -17.34 -13.94
CA LEU A 376 20.93 -16.29 -12.92
C LEU A 376 19.72 -16.40 -11.98
N LYS A 377 18.85 -17.41 -12.12
CA LYS A 377 17.62 -17.54 -11.32
C LYS A 377 17.77 -17.45 -9.79
N ASP A 378 18.93 -17.86 -9.29
CA ASP A 378 19.21 -17.84 -7.85
C ASP A 378 19.90 -16.53 -7.41
N PHE A 379 20.35 -15.70 -8.36
CA PHE A 379 21.15 -14.50 -8.11
C PHE A 379 20.38 -13.41 -7.34
N PRO A 380 19.13 -13.05 -7.69
CA PRO A 380 18.37 -12.05 -6.93
C PRO A 380 18.23 -12.43 -5.45
N VAL A 381 17.86 -13.67 -5.15
CA VAL A 381 17.62 -14.14 -3.77
C VAL A 381 18.93 -14.37 -3.00
N ARG A 382 20.00 -14.85 -3.66
CA ARG A 382 21.26 -15.20 -2.96
C ARG A 382 22.23 -14.04 -2.83
N SER A 383 22.23 -13.12 -3.78
CA SER A 383 23.26 -12.08 -3.88
C SER A 383 22.73 -10.66 -3.72
N ILE A 384 21.44 -10.42 -3.95
CA ILE A 384 20.85 -9.06 -3.83
C ILE A 384 19.95 -8.93 -2.59
N LEU A 385 19.04 -9.88 -2.37
CA LEU A 385 18.14 -9.87 -1.20
C LEU A 385 18.93 -9.77 0.10
N GLY A 386 18.65 -8.74 0.87
CA GLY A 386 19.30 -8.45 2.14
C GLY A 386 18.64 -7.27 2.84
N PRO A 387 19.29 -6.71 3.87
CA PRO A 387 18.76 -5.55 4.60
C PRO A 387 18.55 -4.37 3.66
N ASP A 388 17.39 -3.73 3.72
CA ASP A 388 17.02 -2.60 2.85
C ASP A 388 17.14 -2.91 1.35
N PHE A 389 17.01 -4.17 0.94
CA PHE A 389 16.97 -4.55 -0.48
C PHE A 389 15.97 -5.69 -0.71
N GLY A 390 14.79 -5.31 -1.20
CA GLY A 390 13.66 -6.21 -1.34
C GLY A 390 13.71 -7.08 -2.58
N TYR A 391 12.81 -8.07 -2.60
CA TYR A 391 12.63 -9.01 -3.70
C TYR A 391 11.15 -9.24 -3.98
N VAL A 392 10.79 -9.27 -5.27
CA VAL A 392 9.47 -9.67 -5.75
C VAL A 392 9.62 -10.46 -7.03
N ALA A 393 8.75 -11.45 -7.25
CA ALA A 393 8.71 -12.24 -8.49
C ALA A 393 7.26 -12.53 -8.90
N ARG A 394 7.06 -12.86 -10.17
CA ARG A 394 5.79 -13.38 -10.70
C ARG A 394 6.04 -14.61 -11.54
N GLN A 395 5.37 -15.70 -11.20
CA GLN A 395 5.51 -16.97 -11.90
C GLN A 395 4.80 -16.92 -13.27
N ALA A 396 5.38 -17.62 -14.25
CA ALA A 396 4.78 -17.82 -15.59
C ALA A 396 4.32 -19.29 -15.74
N PRO A 397 3.12 -19.66 -15.24
CA PRO A 397 2.67 -21.05 -15.23
C PRO A 397 2.47 -21.65 -16.63
N GLU A 398 2.23 -20.80 -17.64
CA GLU A 398 2.10 -21.21 -19.05
C GLU A 398 3.47 -21.34 -19.75
N GLY A 399 4.57 -21.12 -19.01
CA GLY A 399 5.93 -21.07 -19.52
C GLY A 399 6.39 -19.64 -19.83
N ALA A 400 7.69 -19.40 -19.68
CA ALA A 400 8.33 -18.15 -20.05
C ALA A 400 8.77 -18.16 -21.53
N SER A 401 8.59 -17.04 -22.19
CA SER A 401 9.05 -16.76 -23.54
C SER A 401 10.25 -15.80 -23.52
N SER A 402 10.86 -15.55 -24.68
CA SER A 402 11.91 -14.51 -24.78
C SER A 402 11.40 -13.12 -24.36
N LEU A 403 10.09 -12.83 -24.49
CA LEU A 403 9.50 -11.54 -24.10
C LEU A 403 9.31 -11.40 -22.58
N ASP A 404 9.59 -12.45 -21.82
CA ASP A 404 9.57 -12.42 -20.36
C ASP A 404 10.91 -11.99 -19.74
N SER A 405 12.00 -12.00 -20.52
CA SER A 405 13.26 -11.38 -20.12
C SER A 405 13.09 -9.88 -19.92
N PHE A 406 13.75 -9.31 -18.92
CA PHE A 406 13.56 -7.90 -18.56
C PHE A 406 14.35 -6.88 -19.40
N GLY A 407 15.16 -7.31 -20.38
CA GLY A 407 15.50 -6.44 -21.54
C GLY A 407 14.24 -6.00 -22.32
N ASN A 408 13.14 -6.75 -22.20
CA ASN A 408 11.83 -6.40 -22.75
C ASN A 408 10.96 -5.50 -21.83
N LEU A 409 11.50 -5.05 -20.70
CA LEU A 409 10.82 -4.21 -19.72
C LEU A 409 11.64 -2.92 -19.51
N GLU A 410 11.11 -1.79 -19.99
CA GLU A 410 11.77 -0.48 -19.91
C GLU A 410 10.82 0.55 -19.28
N VAL A 411 11.32 1.74 -18.95
CA VAL A 411 10.47 2.84 -18.46
C VAL A 411 10.91 4.17 -19.05
N SER A 412 9.92 4.94 -19.52
CA SER A 412 10.19 6.29 -20.02
C SER A 412 10.61 7.22 -18.87
N PRO A 413 11.36 8.28 -19.16
CA PRO A 413 11.48 9.42 -18.23
C PRO A 413 10.11 10.06 -17.96
N PRO A 414 10.01 10.98 -16.98
CA PRO A 414 8.79 11.73 -16.72
C PRO A 414 8.26 12.45 -17.96
N VAL A 415 6.97 12.31 -18.25
CA VAL A 415 6.34 12.85 -19.47
C VAL A 415 4.95 13.41 -19.20
N THR A 416 4.55 14.38 -20.02
CA THR A 416 3.16 14.84 -20.10
C THR A 416 2.59 14.50 -21.47
N VAL A 417 1.43 13.86 -21.49
CA VAL A 417 0.74 13.42 -22.72
C VAL A 417 -0.69 13.97 -22.68
N TRP A 418 -1.03 14.83 -23.64
CA TRP A 418 -2.37 15.45 -23.77
C TRP A 418 -2.91 16.04 -22.46
N GLY A 419 -2.05 16.73 -21.70
CA GLY A 419 -2.40 17.38 -20.43
C GLY A 419 -2.42 16.44 -19.22
N LYS A 420 -2.18 15.13 -19.39
CA LYS A 420 -1.99 14.19 -18.29
C LYS A 420 -0.50 14.02 -17.98
N GLU A 421 -0.13 14.28 -16.74
CA GLU A 421 1.23 14.10 -16.24
C GLU A 421 1.49 12.66 -15.80
N TYR A 422 2.69 12.18 -16.13
CA TYR A 422 3.26 10.91 -15.69
C TYR A 422 4.60 11.21 -15.02
N PRO A 423 4.60 11.66 -13.76
CA PRO A 423 5.79 12.17 -13.09
C PRO A 423 6.84 11.08 -12.80
N LEU A 424 6.42 9.82 -12.80
CA LEU A 424 7.29 8.64 -12.66
C LEU A 424 7.56 7.96 -14.01
N GLY A 425 7.17 8.59 -15.12
CA GLY A 425 7.26 8.00 -16.44
C GLY A 425 6.21 6.93 -16.69
N ARG A 426 6.43 6.13 -17.74
CA ARG A 426 5.53 5.06 -18.18
C ARG A 426 6.32 3.83 -18.56
N ILE A 427 5.91 2.69 -18.03
CA ILE A 427 6.51 1.40 -18.37
C ILE A 427 6.28 1.12 -19.85
N LEU A 428 7.30 0.58 -20.52
CA LEU A 428 7.31 0.18 -21.92
C LEU A 428 7.59 -1.33 -21.95
N ILE A 429 6.71 -2.08 -22.59
CA ILE A 429 6.81 -3.54 -22.67
C ILE A 429 6.70 -3.98 -24.12
N GLY A 430 7.60 -4.81 -24.61
CA GLY A 430 7.46 -5.34 -25.97
C GLY A 430 6.43 -6.47 -26.06
N SER A 431 5.72 -6.49 -27.18
CA SER A 431 4.59 -7.37 -27.46
C SER A 431 4.48 -7.62 -28.96
N SER A 432 3.50 -8.44 -29.33
CA SER A 432 3.13 -8.74 -30.71
C SER A 432 1.92 -7.92 -31.16
N PHE A 433 1.83 -7.68 -32.47
CA PHE A 433 0.60 -7.13 -33.06
C PHE A 433 -0.59 -8.04 -32.70
N PRO A 434 -1.81 -7.50 -32.43
CA PRO A 434 -2.97 -8.29 -31.99
C PRO A 434 -3.49 -9.22 -33.09
N ARG A 435 -2.79 -10.33 -33.31
CA ARG A 435 -3.08 -11.44 -34.22
C ARG A 435 -2.78 -12.77 -33.51
N LEU A 436 -3.37 -13.84 -34.02
CA LEU A 436 -3.12 -15.20 -33.52
C LEU A 436 -1.62 -15.56 -33.69
N GLY A 437 -1.02 -16.10 -32.63
CA GLY A 437 0.33 -16.70 -32.67
C GLY A 437 1.51 -15.77 -32.34
N GLY A 438 1.28 -14.51 -31.99
CA GLY A 438 2.37 -13.60 -31.58
C GLY A 438 2.83 -13.84 -30.14
N ARG A 439 4.12 -13.63 -29.87
CA ARG A 439 4.67 -13.75 -28.51
C ARG A 439 4.20 -12.58 -27.64
N ARG A 440 4.08 -12.81 -26.32
CA ARG A 440 3.67 -11.82 -25.33
C ARG A 440 4.32 -12.14 -24.00
N MET A 441 4.69 -11.10 -23.24
CA MET A 441 5.06 -11.25 -21.84
C MET A 441 3.92 -11.93 -21.05
N ALA A 442 4.30 -12.75 -20.08
CA ALA A 442 3.43 -13.52 -19.21
C ALA A 442 2.36 -12.62 -18.61
N LYS A 443 1.13 -13.15 -18.58
CA LYS A 443 -0.04 -12.42 -18.07
C LYS A 443 0.19 -11.93 -16.63
N ALA A 444 0.74 -12.78 -15.75
CA ALA A 444 1.00 -12.45 -14.36
C ALA A 444 1.97 -11.26 -14.18
N VAL A 445 3.02 -11.16 -15.00
CA VAL A 445 3.96 -10.02 -14.98
C VAL A 445 3.25 -8.75 -15.44
N ARG A 446 2.53 -8.78 -16.58
CA ARG A 446 1.78 -7.61 -17.06
C ARG A 446 0.72 -7.14 -16.09
N ASP A 447 -0.04 -8.07 -15.54
CA ASP A 447 -1.08 -7.84 -14.54
C ASP A 447 -0.51 -7.11 -13.32
N PHE A 448 0.63 -7.60 -12.81
CA PHE A 448 1.36 -6.96 -11.72
C PHE A 448 1.77 -5.53 -12.07
N LEU A 449 2.41 -5.30 -13.22
CA LEU A 449 2.85 -3.95 -13.64
C LEU A 449 1.68 -2.98 -13.82
N VAL A 450 0.55 -3.45 -14.37
CA VAL A 450 -0.68 -2.64 -14.50
C VAL A 450 -1.27 -2.30 -13.14
N ALA A 451 -1.25 -3.23 -12.19
CA ALA A 451 -1.83 -3.05 -10.86
C ALA A 451 -1.10 -2.00 -10.00
N GLN A 452 0.16 -1.67 -10.32
CA GLN A 452 0.92 -0.62 -9.63
C GLN A 452 0.35 0.79 -9.88
N LYS A 453 -0.36 1.00 -10.99
CA LYS A 453 -1.07 2.23 -11.39
C LYS A 453 -0.21 3.48 -11.66
N VAL A 454 0.97 3.59 -11.05
CA VAL A 454 1.76 4.83 -11.03
C VAL A 454 2.64 5.04 -12.27
N GLN A 455 2.98 3.98 -13.00
CA GLN A 455 3.76 4.03 -14.25
C GLN A 455 3.02 3.34 -15.42
N ALA A 456 1.71 3.55 -15.51
CA ALA A 456 0.76 2.93 -16.45
C ALA A 456 1.41 2.43 -17.78
N PRO A 457 1.55 1.10 -17.96
CA PRO A 457 2.33 0.53 -19.06
C PRO A 457 1.83 0.86 -20.47
N VAL A 458 2.74 0.73 -21.45
CA VAL A 458 2.52 0.84 -22.90
C VAL A 458 3.10 -0.40 -23.56
N GLU A 459 2.30 -1.13 -24.33
CA GLU A 459 2.82 -2.20 -25.18
C GLU A 459 3.40 -1.64 -26.49
N LEU A 460 4.64 -2.02 -26.81
CA LEU A 460 5.34 -1.72 -28.06
C LEU A 460 5.42 -2.97 -28.94
N PHE A 461 5.62 -2.79 -30.25
CA PHE A 461 5.80 -3.93 -31.15
C PHE A 461 7.28 -4.32 -31.21
N SER A 462 7.65 -5.41 -30.53
CA SER A 462 9.00 -5.97 -30.52
C SER A 462 9.09 -7.36 -31.16
N ASP A 463 7.95 -8.02 -31.40
CA ASP A 463 7.92 -9.42 -31.88
C ASP A 463 8.51 -9.63 -33.29
N TRP A 464 8.84 -8.55 -34.01
CA TRP A 464 9.59 -8.61 -35.27
C TRP A 464 11.08 -8.94 -35.08
N LEU A 465 11.62 -8.72 -33.87
CA LEU A 465 12.99 -9.10 -33.49
C LEU A 465 13.04 -10.57 -33.09
N GLN A 466 14.16 -11.23 -33.38
CA GLN A 466 14.36 -12.62 -33.01
C GLN A 466 14.32 -12.81 -31.49
N VAL A 467 15.01 -11.94 -30.74
CA VAL A 467 14.98 -11.93 -29.28
C VAL A 467 13.68 -11.28 -28.79
N GLY A 468 13.31 -10.11 -29.32
CA GLY A 468 11.97 -9.56 -29.14
C GLY A 468 11.89 -8.54 -28.00
N HIS A 469 12.98 -7.87 -27.68
CA HIS A 469 13.09 -6.93 -26.57
C HIS A 469 12.98 -5.48 -27.04
N VAL A 470 12.66 -4.57 -26.12
CA VAL A 470 12.52 -3.15 -26.44
C VAL A 470 13.86 -2.41 -26.36
N ASP A 471 14.77 -2.86 -25.50
CA ASP A 471 16.13 -2.34 -25.37
C ASP A 471 16.98 -2.49 -26.65
N GLU A 472 16.65 -3.46 -27.51
CA GLU A 472 17.29 -3.70 -28.81
C GLU A 472 17.14 -2.51 -29.78
N PHE A 473 16.04 -1.76 -29.70
CA PHE A 473 15.73 -0.70 -30.66
C PHE A 473 15.42 0.67 -30.04
N LEU A 474 15.39 0.76 -28.70
CA LEU A 474 14.98 1.96 -27.99
C LEU A 474 15.80 2.15 -26.71
N THR A 475 16.22 3.39 -26.45
CA THR A 475 16.72 3.79 -25.13
C THR A 475 16.51 5.29 -24.88
N PHE A 476 16.72 5.74 -23.64
CA PHE A 476 16.63 7.14 -23.24
C PHE A 476 17.96 7.63 -22.69
N VAL A 477 18.38 8.82 -23.08
CA VAL A 477 19.56 9.49 -22.53
C VAL A 477 19.19 10.88 -21.99
N PRO A 478 19.77 11.32 -20.87
CA PRO A 478 19.56 12.66 -20.36
C PRO A 478 20.10 13.71 -21.36
N ALA A 479 19.42 14.85 -21.44
CA ALA A 479 19.80 15.96 -22.31
C ALA A 479 19.51 17.29 -21.60
N PRO A 480 20.39 18.31 -21.72
CA PRO A 480 20.28 19.54 -20.94
C PRO A 480 19.12 20.47 -21.36
N ASP A 481 18.39 20.14 -22.42
CA ASP A 481 17.38 21.00 -23.05
C ASP A 481 16.03 20.28 -23.23
N ARG A 482 15.03 21.06 -23.69
CA ARG A 482 13.66 20.59 -23.98
C ARG A 482 13.02 19.88 -22.78
N LYS A 483 12.86 18.56 -22.87
CA LYS A 483 12.21 17.71 -21.85
C LYS A 483 13.21 17.10 -20.86
N GLY A 484 14.50 17.44 -20.94
CA GLY A 484 15.54 16.86 -20.10
C GLY A 484 16.11 15.53 -20.62
N PHE A 485 15.64 15.04 -21.78
CA PHE A 485 16.08 13.76 -22.35
C PHE A 485 15.91 13.68 -23.88
N ARG A 486 16.46 12.63 -24.47
CA ARG A 486 16.23 12.18 -25.85
C ARG A 486 15.85 10.71 -25.88
N LEU A 487 14.91 10.38 -26.76
CA LEU A 487 14.62 9.02 -27.18
C LEU A 487 15.57 8.68 -28.32
N LEU A 488 16.36 7.62 -28.16
CA LEU A 488 17.20 7.07 -29.22
C LEU A 488 16.49 5.85 -29.81
N LEU A 489 16.39 5.80 -31.13
CA LEU A 489 15.81 4.67 -31.87
C LEU A 489 16.85 4.10 -32.83
N ALA A 490 16.90 2.78 -32.93
CA ALA A 490 17.63 2.12 -34.01
C ALA A 490 17.02 2.53 -35.36
N SER A 491 17.87 3.00 -36.29
CA SER A 491 17.40 3.43 -37.62
C SER A 491 18.29 2.84 -38.73
N PRO A 492 17.85 1.74 -39.36
CA PRO A 492 18.52 1.21 -40.55
C PRO A 492 18.62 2.27 -41.65
N SER A 493 17.59 3.10 -41.85
CA SER A 493 17.61 4.14 -42.88
C SER A 493 18.73 5.16 -42.67
N ALA A 494 18.96 5.62 -41.45
CA ALA A 494 20.07 6.51 -41.11
C ALA A 494 21.43 5.85 -41.36
N CYS A 495 21.56 4.55 -41.05
CA CYS A 495 22.76 3.77 -41.37
C CYS A 495 23.02 3.73 -42.90
N TYR A 496 22.00 3.43 -43.71
CA TYR A 496 22.13 3.42 -45.17
C TYR A 496 22.42 4.80 -45.78
N GLN A 497 21.96 5.89 -45.15
CA GLN A 497 22.32 7.25 -45.55
C GLN A 497 23.81 7.50 -45.29
N LEU A 498 24.29 7.20 -44.08
CA LEU A 498 25.71 7.35 -43.72
C LEU A 498 26.61 6.50 -44.63
N LEU A 499 26.26 5.24 -44.89
CA LEU A 499 27.03 4.37 -45.75
C LEU A 499 27.10 4.90 -47.20
N ARG A 500 26.02 5.47 -47.72
CA ARG A 500 26.02 6.09 -49.05
C ARG A 500 26.87 7.35 -49.09
N GLU A 501 26.77 8.23 -48.10
CA GLU A 501 27.64 9.40 -47.97
C GLU A 501 29.12 8.98 -47.98
N LYS A 502 29.49 7.96 -47.20
CA LYS A 502 30.87 7.45 -47.17
C LYS A 502 31.30 6.77 -48.47
N GLN A 503 30.39 6.11 -49.19
CA GLN A 503 30.67 5.61 -50.54
C GLN A 503 30.96 6.77 -51.51
N GLU A 504 30.15 7.84 -51.49
CA GLU A 504 30.30 9.03 -52.33
C GLU A 504 31.60 9.81 -52.04
N GLU A 505 32.04 9.83 -50.78
CA GLU A 505 33.34 10.36 -50.35
C GLU A 505 34.55 9.50 -50.78
N GLY A 506 34.32 8.32 -51.39
CA GLY A 506 35.37 7.43 -51.87
C GLY A 506 35.79 6.32 -50.89
N PHE A 507 35.09 6.15 -49.76
CA PHE A 507 35.36 5.12 -48.75
C PHE A 507 34.60 3.81 -48.99
N GLY A 508 34.10 3.55 -50.19
CA GLY A 508 33.28 2.37 -50.52
C GLY A 508 33.94 1.01 -50.20
N GLU A 509 35.28 0.95 -50.24
CA GLU A 509 36.05 -0.27 -49.93
C GLU A 509 36.37 -0.43 -48.42
N ALA A 510 35.91 0.49 -47.56
CA ALA A 510 36.06 0.33 -46.13
C ALA A 510 35.29 -0.91 -45.66
N ALA A 511 35.99 -1.84 -45.01
CA ALA A 511 35.42 -3.11 -44.56
C ALA A 511 34.93 -3.04 -43.11
N MET A 512 33.78 -3.65 -42.85
CA MET A 512 33.25 -3.83 -41.49
C MET A 512 34.04 -4.87 -40.70
N PHE A 513 33.87 -4.87 -39.38
CA PHE A 513 34.41 -5.91 -38.47
C PHE A 513 35.93 -6.03 -38.50
N GLN A 514 36.63 -4.91 -38.69
CA GLN A 514 38.09 -4.86 -38.54
C GLN A 514 38.51 -5.28 -37.12
N GLY A 515 39.60 -6.02 -37.02
CA GLY A 515 40.09 -6.57 -35.75
C GLY A 515 39.39 -7.86 -35.28
N LEU A 516 38.26 -8.25 -35.89
CA LEU A 516 37.63 -9.54 -35.58
C LEU A 516 38.20 -10.66 -36.46
N GLU A 517 38.52 -11.79 -35.83
CA GLU A 517 38.96 -13.00 -36.49
C GLU A 517 37.77 -13.88 -36.90
N LYS A 518 37.88 -14.58 -38.02
CA LYS A 518 36.89 -15.57 -38.50
C LYS A 518 35.47 -15.02 -38.76
N VAL A 519 35.33 -13.70 -38.92
CA VAL A 519 34.07 -13.04 -39.34
C VAL A 519 34.23 -12.52 -40.76
N PRO A 520 33.22 -12.69 -41.66
CA PRO A 520 33.20 -12.03 -42.95
C PRO A 520 33.33 -10.50 -42.81
N LYS A 521 34.11 -9.87 -43.68
CA LYS A 521 34.40 -8.43 -43.61
C LYS A 521 33.82 -7.71 -44.83
N PRO A 522 32.48 -7.57 -44.92
CA PRO A 522 31.87 -6.94 -46.08
C PRO A 522 32.28 -5.46 -46.16
N THR A 523 32.50 -4.98 -47.37
CA THR A 523 32.76 -3.55 -47.62
C THR A 523 31.47 -2.75 -47.63
N ILE A 524 31.57 -1.42 -47.53
CA ILE A 524 30.43 -0.52 -47.72
C ILE A 524 29.74 -0.80 -49.07
N ASN A 525 30.53 -0.97 -50.14
CA ASN A 525 30.01 -1.29 -51.48
C ASN A 525 29.21 -2.60 -51.48
N GLU A 526 29.71 -3.65 -50.84
CA GLU A 526 29.03 -4.95 -50.76
C GLU A 526 27.73 -4.88 -49.95
N ILE A 527 27.72 -4.13 -48.84
CA ILE A 527 26.51 -3.92 -48.01
C ILE A 527 25.44 -3.16 -48.81
N LEU A 528 25.82 -2.08 -49.49
CA LEU A 528 24.89 -1.28 -50.28
C LEU A 528 24.35 -2.02 -51.50
N ALA A 529 25.14 -2.92 -52.10
CA ALA A 529 24.72 -3.77 -53.21
C ALA A 529 23.85 -4.97 -52.80
N ASN A 530 23.82 -5.33 -51.51
CA ASN A 530 23.05 -6.48 -51.03
C ASN A 530 21.54 -6.15 -50.93
N GLU A 531 20.79 -6.45 -52.00
CA GLU A 531 19.34 -6.23 -52.06
C GLU A 531 18.56 -7.01 -51.01
N GLY A 532 19.00 -8.22 -50.66
CA GLY A 532 18.32 -9.05 -49.66
C GLY A 532 18.38 -8.41 -48.28
N LEU A 533 19.58 -7.99 -47.86
CA LEU A 533 19.79 -7.26 -46.60
C LEU A 533 18.99 -5.95 -46.58
N ARG A 534 18.98 -5.22 -47.70
CA ARG A 534 18.19 -3.99 -47.81
C ARG A 534 16.70 -4.21 -47.62
N ARG A 535 16.12 -5.27 -48.20
CA ARG A 535 14.69 -5.60 -48.00
C ARG A 535 14.34 -5.86 -46.54
N PHE A 536 15.21 -6.56 -45.80
CA PHE A 536 14.99 -6.79 -44.36
C PHE A 536 15.10 -5.49 -43.56
N ASN A 537 16.08 -4.64 -43.87
CA ASN A 537 16.25 -3.36 -43.20
C ASN A 537 15.14 -2.34 -43.53
N ASP A 538 14.62 -2.36 -44.75
CA ASP A 538 13.45 -1.57 -45.15
C ASP A 538 12.16 -2.04 -44.45
N TYR A 539 12.07 -3.33 -44.07
CA TYR A 539 10.96 -3.85 -43.24
C TYR A 539 11.12 -3.50 -41.75
N ALA A 540 12.36 -3.50 -41.25
CA ALA A 540 12.65 -3.16 -39.86
C ALA A 540 12.48 -1.66 -39.55
N GLN A 541 12.71 -0.81 -40.56
CA GLN A 541 12.50 0.65 -40.48
C GLN A 541 11.02 1.01 -40.55
#